data_AF-A0A9R1X393-F1
#
_entry.id   AF-A0A9R1X393-F1
#
_cell.length_a   1.000
_cell.length_b   1.000
_cell.length_c   1.000
_cell.angle_alpha   90.00
_cell.angle_beta   90.00
_cell.angle_gamma   90.00
#
_symmetry.space_group_name_H-M   'P 1'
#
loop_
_entity.id
_entity.type
_entity.pdbx_description
1 polymer ?
#
loop_
_entity_poly.entity_id
_entity_poly.type
_entity_poly.pdbx_seq_one_letter_code
_entity_poly.pdbx_strand_id
1 'polypeptide(L)'
;MLICKNEITDKYEAVNAKWTSERCAICRWDEDYDVNKFIICNKCAIDVHQECYGVRDIHDFTSWGCRAFETPQVERDCCLCPIKGGALKPTDIEFLGSCDLCMVPARGFFCK
;
A
#
# COMPACT_ATOMS: atom_id res chain seq x y z
N MET A 1 -2.56 -15.27 -12.29
CA MET A 1 -3.89 -14.84 -12.75
C MET A 1 -4.41 -13.90 -11.69
N LEU A 2 -4.33 -12.59 -11.92
CA LEU A 2 -4.88 -11.60 -11.00
C LEU A 2 -6.39 -11.62 -11.22
N ILE A 3 -7.11 -12.02 -10.19
CA ILE A 3 -8.56 -11.92 -10.21
C ILE A 3 -8.87 -10.53 -9.68
N CYS A 4 -9.21 -9.60 -10.58
CA CYS A 4 -9.79 -8.33 -10.20
C CYS A 4 -11.05 -8.62 -9.37
N LYS A 5 -11.24 -7.90 -8.25
CA LYS A 5 -12.49 -8.02 -7.45
C LYS A 5 -13.76 -7.83 -8.30
N ASN A 6 -13.65 -7.18 -9.47
CA ASN A 6 -14.75 -6.93 -10.38
C ASN A 6 -15.16 -8.12 -11.28
N GLU A 7 -14.40 -9.20 -11.34
CA GLU A 7 -14.68 -10.31 -12.28
C GLU A 7 -15.15 -11.61 -11.62
N ILE A 8 -15.27 -11.66 -10.28
CA ILE A 8 -15.72 -12.86 -9.58
C ILE A 8 -16.91 -12.55 -8.68
N THR A 9 -18.01 -13.23 -8.97
CA THR A 9 -19.26 -13.25 -8.21
C THR A 9 -19.17 -14.08 -6.92
N ASP A 10 -18.03 -14.75 -6.68
CA ASP A 10 -17.76 -15.43 -5.42
C ASP A 10 -17.25 -14.45 -4.36
N LYS A 11 -17.88 -14.51 -3.20
CA LYS A 11 -17.58 -13.66 -2.04
C LYS A 11 -16.17 -13.96 -1.53
N TYR A 12 -15.18 -13.19 -1.95
CA TYR A 12 -13.88 -13.21 -1.31
C TYR A 12 -13.99 -12.73 0.14
N GLU A 13 -13.61 -13.58 1.09
CA GLU A 13 -13.49 -13.19 2.49
C GLU A 13 -12.26 -12.29 2.69
N ALA A 14 -12.44 -11.21 3.45
CA ALA A 14 -11.36 -10.30 3.76
C ALA A 14 -10.28 -10.99 4.61
N VAL A 15 -9.02 -10.87 4.20
CA VAL A 15 -7.88 -11.45 4.92
C VAL A 15 -7.19 -10.34 5.71
N ASN A 16 -7.24 -10.43 7.04
CA ASN A 16 -6.55 -9.53 7.94
C ASN A 16 -5.10 -9.96 8.11
N ALA A 17 -4.22 -9.47 7.24
CA ALA A 17 -2.79 -9.73 7.35
C ALA A 17 -2.17 -8.93 8.50
N LYS A 18 -1.25 -9.55 9.24
CA LYS A 18 -0.41 -8.84 10.22
C LYS A 18 0.78 -8.22 9.51
N TRP A 19 0.84 -6.89 9.50
CA TRP A 19 1.96 -6.13 8.97
C TRP A 19 2.98 -5.91 10.09
N THR A 20 4.23 -6.32 9.87
CA THR A 20 5.34 -6.15 10.83
C THR A 20 6.23 -4.99 10.39
N SER A 21 6.81 -4.27 11.35
CA SER A 21 7.67 -3.10 11.12
C SER A 21 9.16 -3.45 11.05
N GLU A 22 9.51 -4.71 10.74
CA GLU A 22 10.91 -5.17 10.71
C GLU A 22 11.45 -5.30 9.28
N ARG A 23 10.57 -5.22 8.28
CA ARG A 23 10.89 -5.38 6.87
C ARG A 23 10.01 -4.47 6.06
N CYS A 24 10.56 -3.98 4.94
CA CYS A 24 9.80 -3.17 4.01
C CYS A 24 8.58 -3.96 3.54
N ALA A 25 7.39 -3.38 3.72
CA ALA A 25 6.14 -4.04 3.35
C ALA A 25 6.00 -4.27 1.83
N ILE A 26 6.92 -3.74 1.02
CA ILE A 26 6.95 -3.83 -0.44
C ILE A 26 8.04 -4.79 -0.95
N CYS A 27 9.31 -4.58 -0.60
CA CYS A 27 10.37 -5.45 -1.11
C CYS A 27 10.60 -6.68 -0.22
N ARG A 28 10.20 -6.60 1.07
CA ARG A 28 10.44 -7.61 2.13
C ARG A 28 11.89 -7.72 2.62
N TRP A 29 12.74 -6.75 2.30
CA TRP A 29 14.12 -6.65 2.81
C TRP A 29 14.13 -5.83 4.10
N ASP A 30 15.09 -6.12 4.97
CA ASP A 30 15.37 -5.47 6.26
C ASP A 30 16.56 -4.48 6.20
N GLU A 31 17.20 -4.35 5.04
CA GLU A 31 18.35 -3.46 4.85
C GLU A 31 17.94 -1.98 4.76
N ASP A 32 18.54 -1.12 5.57
CA ASP A 32 18.39 0.34 5.52
C ASP A 32 19.56 0.95 4.74
N TYR A 33 19.30 1.50 3.55
CA TYR A 33 20.35 2.12 2.73
C TYR A 33 20.40 3.63 2.98
N ASP A 34 21.60 4.23 2.97
CA ASP A 34 21.79 5.66 3.25
C ASP A 34 20.94 6.60 2.37
N VAL A 35 20.66 6.19 1.14
CA VAL A 35 19.89 6.96 0.14
C VAL A 35 18.44 6.48 -0.05
N ASN A 36 18.06 5.36 0.54
CA ASN A 36 16.73 4.77 0.40
C ASN A 36 16.27 4.22 1.76
N LYS A 37 15.93 5.15 2.64
CA LYS A 37 15.66 4.84 4.05
C LYS A 37 14.28 4.23 4.26
N PHE A 38 14.13 3.57 5.40
CA PHE A 38 12.82 3.23 5.93
C PHE A 38 12.01 4.48 6.31
N ILE A 39 10.73 4.46 5.97
CA ILE A 39 9.74 5.47 6.37
C ILE A 39 8.52 4.77 6.96
N ILE A 40 8.09 5.25 8.11
CA ILE A 40 7.02 4.63 8.90
C ILE A 40 5.80 5.54 8.92
N CYS A 41 4.65 5.02 8.53
CA CYS A 41 3.42 5.81 8.51
C CYS A 41 2.95 6.07 9.95
N ASN A 42 2.80 7.33 10.34
CA ASN A 42 2.37 7.69 11.69
C ASN A 42 0.95 7.25 12.06
N LYS A 43 0.11 6.87 11.09
CA LYS A 43 -1.28 6.45 11.32
C LYS A 43 -1.45 4.94 11.42
N CYS A 44 -0.78 4.18 10.55
CA CYS A 44 -0.95 2.72 10.48
C CYS A 44 0.31 1.91 10.77
N ALA A 45 1.42 2.59 11.09
CA ALA A 45 2.70 2.00 11.44
C ALA A 45 3.30 1.06 10.38
N ILE A 46 2.85 1.17 9.12
CA ILE A 46 3.49 0.42 8.04
C ILE A 46 4.86 1.02 7.72
N ASP A 47 5.83 0.12 7.54
CA ASP A 47 7.20 0.46 7.21
C ASP A 47 7.55 0.07 5.77
N VAL A 48 8.14 1.00 5.02
CA VAL A 48 8.51 0.85 3.62
C VAL A 48 9.77 1.64 3.32
N HIS A 49 10.54 1.19 2.33
CA HIS A 49 11.58 2.05 1.75
C HIS A 49 10.96 3.21 0.96
N GLN A 50 11.60 4.37 1.01
CA GLN A 50 11.19 5.57 0.26
C GLN A 50 10.96 5.28 -1.23
N GLU A 51 11.94 4.67 -1.91
CA GLU A 51 11.86 4.38 -3.34
C GLU A 51 10.84 3.30 -3.65
N CYS A 52 10.69 2.31 -2.76
CA CYS A 52 9.69 1.26 -2.91
C CYS A 52 8.28 1.86 -2.88
N TYR A 53 8.01 2.76 -1.93
CA TYR A 53 6.76 3.52 -1.88
C TYR A 53 6.78 4.74 -2.80
N GLY A 54 7.79 4.94 -3.64
CA GLY A 54 7.88 6.05 -4.61
C GLY A 54 7.73 7.44 -3.99
N VAL A 55 8.25 7.62 -2.79
CA VAL A 55 8.30 8.91 -2.09
C VAL A 55 9.58 9.63 -2.49
N ARG A 56 9.46 10.90 -2.88
CA ARG A 56 10.58 11.77 -3.22
C ARG A 56 10.57 13.00 -2.30
N ASP A 57 11.76 13.57 -2.08
CA ASP A 57 11.93 14.89 -1.45
C ASP A 57 11.36 15.05 -0.03
N ILE A 58 11.33 13.99 0.78
CA ILE A 58 11.04 14.14 2.22
C ILE A 58 12.25 14.69 2.94
N HIS A 59 12.05 15.84 3.58
CA HIS A 59 13.04 16.49 4.44
C HIS A 59 12.80 16.14 5.92
N ASP A 60 11.57 15.77 6.29
CA ASP A 60 11.19 15.34 7.65
C ASP A 60 10.39 14.03 7.61
N PHE A 61 11.04 12.94 8.02
CA PHE A 61 10.43 11.61 8.10
C PHE A 61 9.47 11.45 9.27
N THR A 62 9.56 12.31 10.28
CA THR A 62 8.82 12.15 11.54
C THR A 62 7.33 12.42 11.38
N SER A 63 6.90 13.11 10.31
CA SER A 63 5.50 13.44 10.04
C SER A 63 4.89 12.69 8.85
N TRP A 64 5.56 11.67 8.30
CA TRP A 64 5.07 10.99 7.10
C TRP A 64 3.79 10.18 7.34
N GLY A 65 2.89 10.21 6.35
CA GLY A 65 1.66 9.42 6.31
C GLY A 65 1.47 8.79 4.93
N CYS A 66 1.08 7.51 4.90
CA CYS A 66 0.81 6.82 3.65
C CYS A 66 -0.51 7.28 3.01
N ARG A 67 -0.64 7.05 1.70
CA ARG A 67 -1.80 7.48 0.89
C ARG A 67 -3.12 6.83 1.32
N ALA A 68 -3.08 5.69 2.03
CA ALA A 68 -4.27 4.99 2.48
C ALA A 68 -5.09 5.76 3.54
N PHE A 69 -4.47 6.71 4.26
CA PHE A 69 -5.10 7.46 5.34
C PHE A 69 -5.15 8.98 5.09
N GLU A 70 -5.05 9.40 3.82
CA GLU A 70 -5.20 10.81 3.45
C GLU A 70 -6.65 11.31 3.59
N THR A 71 -7.63 10.43 3.40
CA THR A 71 -9.06 10.72 3.60
C THR A 71 -9.57 9.90 4.80
N PRO A 72 -9.54 10.44 6.03
CA PRO A 72 -9.79 9.67 7.26
C PRO A 72 -11.18 9.02 7.35
N GLN A 73 -12.17 9.54 6.62
CA GLN A 73 -13.57 9.08 6.66
C GLN A 73 -13.84 7.89 5.74
N VAL A 74 -12.82 7.40 5.02
CA VAL A 74 -12.96 6.41 3.97
C VAL A 74 -12.01 5.26 4.25
N GLU A 75 -12.55 4.05 4.47
CA GLU A 75 -11.76 2.83 4.47
C GLU A 75 -11.34 2.51 3.04
N ARG A 76 -10.03 2.45 2.80
CA ARG A 76 -9.43 2.24 1.48
C ARG A 76 -8.93 0.80 1.38
N ASP A 77 -9.59 0.00 0.55
CA ASP A 77 -9.21 -1.39 0.30
C ASP A 77 -8.51 -1.56 -1.05
N CYS A 78 -7.67 -2.60 -1.14
CA CYS A 78 -7.16 -3.03 -2.43
C CYS A 78 -8.30 -3.49 -3.34
N CYS A 79 -8.39 -2.97 -4.56
CA CYS A 79 -9.35 -3.42 -5.56
C CYS A 79 -8.91 -4.68 -6.33
N LEU A 80 -7.68 -5.16 -6.09
CA LEU A 80 -7.08 -6.32 -6.77
C LEU A 80 -6.93 -7.57 -5.88
N CYS A 81 -7.04 -7.45 -4.56
CA CYS A 81 -6.91 -8.59 -3.65
C CYS A 81 -7.74 -8.40 -2.37
N PRO A 82 -8.09 -9.49 -1.65
CA PRO A 82 -8.88 -9.42 -0.43
C PRO A 82 -8.07 -9.06 0.83
N ILE A 83 -6.76 -8.79 0.70
CA ILE A 83 -5.89 -8.49 1.84
C ILE A 83 -6.20 -7.08 2.35
N LYS A 84 -6.44 -6.97 3.66
CA LYS A 84 -6.65 -5.71 4.36
C LYS A 84 -5.33 -5.04 4.75
N GLY A 85 -5.30 -3.71 4.63
CA GLY A 85 -4.13 -2.89 4.97
C GLY A 85 -2.99 -3.01 3.95
N GLY A 86 -1.76 -2.86 4.42
CA GLY A 86 -0.56 -2.93 3.58
C GLY A 86 -0.19 -1.60 2.92
N ALA A 87 0.84 -1.66 2.07
CA ALA A 87 1.37 -0.50 1.38
C ALA A 87 0.52 -0.24 0.14
N LEU A 88 -0.51 0.59 0.29
CA LEU A 88 -1.47 0.89 -0.76
C LEU A 88 -1.19 2.23 -1.44
N LYS A 89 -1.51 2.34 -2.74
CA LYS A 89 -1.49 3.59 -3.51
C LYS A 89 -2.77 3.77 -4.33
N PRO A 90 -3.18 5.01 -4.64
CA PRO A 90 -4.23 5.27 -5.62
C PRO A 90 -3.87 4.62 -6.95
N THR A 91 -4.87 4.05 -7.63
CA THR A 91 -4.70 3.55 -8.99
C THR A 91 -4.45 4.70 -9.97
N ASP A 92 -3.56 4.49 -10.94
CA ASP A 92 -3.29 5.37 -12.08
C ASP A 92 -4.04 4.91 -13.35
N ILE A 93 -4.90 3.89 -13.23
CA ILE A 93 -5.66 3.32 -14.34
C ILE A 93 -6.86 4.24 -14.64
N GLU A 94 -6.70 5.13 -15.61
CA GLU A 94 -7.77 6.05 -16.06
C GLU A 94 -9.02 5.34 -16.59
N PHE A 95 -8.89 4.10 -17.08
CA PHE A 95 -10.02 3.33 -17.64
C PHE A 95 -11.06 2.91 -16.58
N LEU A 96 -10.76 3.05 -15.29
CA LEU A 96 -11.71 2.80 -14.20
C LEU A 96 -12.52 4.05 -13.78
N GLY A 97 -12.33 5.20 -14.45
CA GLY A 97 -13.24 6.35 -14.61
C GLY A 97 -14.06 6.92 -13.45
N SER A 98 -14.00 6.37 -12.24
CA SER A 98 -14.99 6.62 -11.19
C SER A 98 -14.54 6.15 -9.80
N CYS A 99 -13.34 5.61 -9.63
CA CYS A 99 -12.95 4.97 -8.38
C CYS A 99 -11.71 5.63 -7.76
N ASP A 100 -11.86 6.90 -7.32
CA ASP A 100 -10.88 7.60 -6.45
C ASP A 100 -10.60 6.83 -5.14
N LEU A 101 -11.45 5.83 -4.86
CA LEU A 101 -11.39 4.92 -3.73
C LEU A 101 -10.58 3.63 -4.01
N CYS A 102 -10.33 3.28 -5.28
CA CYS A 102 -9.63 2.05 -5.65
C CYS A 102 -8.14 2.21 -5.39
N MET A 103 -7.63 1.39 -4.48
CA MET A 103 -6.21 1.30 -4.17
C MET A 103 -5.59 0.03 -4.74
N VAL A 104 -4.32 0.09 -5.08
CA VAL A 104 -3.52 -1.05 -5.52
C VAL A 104 -2.26 -1.16 -4.66
N PRO A 105 -1.60 -2.34 -4.58
CA PRO A 105 -0.33 -2.47 -3.88
C PRO A 105 0.72 -1.52 -4.48
N ALA A 106 1.49 -0.85 -3.62
CA ALA A 106 2.64 -0.04 -4.03
C ALA A 106 3.69 -0.95 -4.71
N ARG A 107 4.20 -0.50 -5.86
CA ARG A 107 5.16 -1.15 -6.78
C ARG A 107 5.77 -2.48 -6.30
N GLY A 108 5.63 -3.55 -7.09
CA GLY A 108 6.42 -4.78 -6.92
C GLY A 108 5.71 -5.94 -6.22
N PHE A 109 4.52 -5.71 -5.66
CA PHE A 109 3.65 -6.81 -5.22
C PHE A 109 2.68 -7.22 -6.33
N PHE A 110 3.10 -8.21 -7.13
CA PHE A 110 2.15 -9.25 -7.50
C PHE A 110 2.01 -10.10 -6.25
N CYS A 111 0.81 -10.21 -5.67
CA CYS A 111 0.53 -11.20 -4.64
C CYS A 111 1.02 -12.57 -5.16
N LYS A 112 2.15 -13.06 -4.62
CA LYS A 112 2.56 -14.45 -4.68
C LYS A 112 2.24 -15.08 -3.35
#